data_AF-A0A0N0HMV9-F1
#
_entry.id   AF-A0A0N0HMV9-F1
#
_cell.length_a   1.000
_cell.length_b   1.000
_cell.length_c   1.000
_cell.angle_alpha   90.00
_cell.angle_beta   90.00
_cell.angle_gamma   90.00
#
_symmetry.space_group_name_H-M   'P 1'
#
loop_
_entity.id
_entity.type
_entity.pdbx_description
1 polymer ?
#
loop_
_entity_poly.entity_id
_entity_poly.type
_entity_poly.pdbx_seq_one_letter_code
_entity_poly.pdbx_strand_id
1 'polypeptide(L)'
;VEGRRVVSVHSRSADDADGEWVRHATGVLSAAVGAGAGESLQEWPPRDAVGLDVAGFYEELLGLGLGYGPVFQGLRAAWRRGDDLFAEVALREGVDVQGFGIHPA
;
A
#
# COMPACT_ATOMS: atom_id res chain seq x y z
N VAL A 1 11.01 18.58 20.58
CA VAL A 1 9.81 18.32 19.75
C VAL A 1 9.85 19.03 18.39
N GLU A 2 10.99 19.61 17.99
CA GLU A 2 11.13 20.32 16.72
C GLU A 2 10.82 19.42 15.51
N GLY A 3 10.07 19.95 14.54
CA GLY A 3 9.82 19.30 13.26
C GLY A 3 8.58 18.42 13.14
N ARG A 4 7.75 18.26 14.17
CA ARG A 4 6.46 17.54 14.06
C ARG A 4 5.32 18.47 13.63
N ARG A 5 4.50 18.05 12.67
CA ARG A 5 3.33 18.82 12.15
C ARG A 5 2.10 17.94 12.06
N VAL A 6 0.98 18.42 12.60
CA VAL A 6 -0.31 17.75 12.43
C VAL A 6 -0.78 17.90 10.98
N VAL A 7 -1.33 16.83 10.41
CA VAL A 7 -1.94 16.81 9.09
C VAL A 7 -3.34 16.20 9.17
N SER A 8 -4.22 16.66 8.29
CA SER A 8 -5.59 16.15 8.17
C SER A 8 -6.05 16.20 6.71
N VAL A 9 -6.67 15.13 6.25
CA VAL A 9 -7.21 15.00 4.88
C VAL A 9 -8.73 15.08 4.94
N HIS A 10 -9.29 16.00 4.16
CA HIS A 10 -10.72 16.22 4.05
C HIS A 10 -11.14 16.12 2.60
N SER A 11 -12.37 15.68 2.36
CA SER A 11 -12.99 15.76 1.05
C SER A 11 -14.42 16.25 1.18
N ARG A 12 -14.96 16.74 0.08
CA ARG A 12 -16.35 17.12 -0.09
C ARG A 12 -16.76 16.78 -1.50
N SER A 13 -18.03 16.46 -1.69
CA SER A 13 -18.59 16.25 -3.02
C SER A 13 -18.34 17.45 -3.94
N ALA A 14 -17.99 17.19 -5.19
CA ALA A 14 -17.91 18.23 -6.21
C ALA A 14 -19.31 18.71 -6.64
N ASP A 15 -20.31 17.84 -6.53
CA ASP A 15 -21.70 18.13 -6.91
C ASP A 15 -22.46 18.94 -5.84
N ASP A 16 -21.88 19.09 -4.65
CA ASP A 16 -22.40 19.89 -3.55
C ASP A 16 -21.32 20.82 -3.01
N ALA A 17 -21.15 21.94 -3.70
CA ALA A 17 -20.14 22.94 -3.40
C ALA A 17 -20.42 23.73 -2.10
N ASP A 18 -21.61 23.62 -1.52
CA ASP A 18 -21.98 24.22 -0.24
C ASP A 18 -22.05 23.20 0.89
N GLY A 19 -21.88 21.91 0.58
CA GLY A 19 -21.87 20.82 1.54
C GLY A 19 -20.73 20.92 2.57
N GLU A 20 -20.84 20.11 3.61
CA GLU A 20 -19.84 20.05 4.68
C GLU A 20 -18.59 19.27 4.25
N TRP A 21 -17.43 19.73 4.73
CA TRP A 21 -16.18 18.98 4.58
C TRP A 21 -16.14 17.80 5.54
N VAL A 22 -15.86 16.61 5.01
CA VAL A 22 -15.71 15.39 5.80
C VAL A 22 -14.24 15.08 5.99
N ARG A 23 -13.82 14.86 7.24
CA ARG A 23 -12.45 14.42 7.56
C ARG A 23 -12.32 12.91 7.40
N HIS A 24 -11.38 12.46 6.57
CA HIS A 24 -11.14 11.04 6.33
C HIS A 24 -9.92 10.51 7.06
N ALA A 25 -8.90 11.35 7.28
CA ALA A 25 -7.67 10.96 7.96
C ALA A 25 -7.05 12.12 8.74
N THR A 26 -6.30 11.80 9.78
CA THR A 26 -5.43 12.73 10.50
C THR A 26 -4.19 12.00 11.00
N GLY A 27 -3.08 12.72 11.15
CA GLY A 27 -1.82 12.16 11.61
C GLY A 27 -0.79 13.24 11.94
N VAL A 28 0.45 12.81 12.12
CA VAL A 28 1.58 13.71 12.40
C VAL A 28 2.73 13.38 11.47
N LEU A 29 3.17 14.36 10.70
CA LEU A 29 4.41 14.33 9.95
C LEU A 29 5.57 14.68 10.87
N SER A 30 6.71 14.01 10.74
CA SER A 30 7.95 14.36 11.42
C SER A 30 9.09 14.47 10.41
N ALA A 31 10.20 15.07 10.83
CA ALA A 31 11.45 14.93 10.09
C ALA A 31 11.76 13.43 9.87
N ALA A 32 12.37 13.12 8.74
CA ALA A 32 12.83 11.77 8.46
C ALA A 32 13.86 11.39 9.52
N VAL A 33 13.58 10.30 10.24
CA VAL A 33 14.61 9.60 11.01
C VAL A 33 15.26 8.63 10.01
N GLY A 34 16.59 8.51 10.03
CA GLY A 34 17.31 7.64 9.11
C GLY A 34 16.68 6.25 9.03
N ALA A 35 16.76 5.59 7.87
CA ALA A 35 16.17 4.27 7.65
C ALA A 35 16.54 3.34 8.82
N GLY A 36 15.52 2.83 9.51
CA GLY A 36 15.73 1.81 10.53
C GLY A 36 16.37 0.57 9.91
N ALA A 37 17.04 -0.23 10.73
CA ALA A 37 17.54 -1.55 10.31
C ALA A 37 16.33 -2.48 10.11
N GLY A 38 15.66 -2.35 8.96
CA GLY A 38 14.69 -3.34 8.50
C GLY A 38 15.38 -4.64 8.09
N GLU A 39 14.57 -5.65 7.76
CA GLU A 39 15.08 -6.90 7.21
C GLU A 39 15.90 -6.62 5.95
N SER A 40 17.07 -7.26 5.84
CA SER A 40 17.91 -7.11 4.65
C SER A 40 17.22 -7.71 3.43
N LEU A 41 17.10 -6.92 2.36
CA LEU A 41 16.58 -7.37 1.06
C LEU A 41 17.71 -7.84 0.11
N GLN A 42 18.91 -8.11 0.63
CA GLN A 42 20.04 -8.57 -0.19
C GLN A 42 19.88 -10.02 -0.67
N GLU A 43 19.10 -10.83 0.05
CA GLU A 43 18.70 -12.19 -0.36
C GLU A 43 17.19 -12.21 -0.58
N TRP A 44 16.76 -12.57 -1.78
CA TRP A 44 15.36 -12.55 -2.17
C TRP A 44 15.01 -13.75 -3.07
N PRO A 45 13.96 -14.55 -2.74
CA PRO A 45 13.15 -14.46 -1.53
C PRO A 45 13.99 -14.77 -0.27
N PRO A 46 13.56 -14.33 0.93
CA PRO A 46 14.32 -14.56 2.15
C PRO A 46 14.58 -16.04 2.39
N ARG A 47 15.77 -16.36 2.90
CA ARG A 47 16.13 -17.72 3.26
C ARG A 47 15.11 -18.31 4.26
N ASP A 48 14.84 -19.60 4.08
CA ASP A 48 13.91 -20.39 4.89
C ASP A 48 12.44 -19.92 4.82
N ALA A 49 12.11 -19.02 3.88
CA ALA A 49 10.73 -18.65 3.58
C ALA A 49 10.08 -19.67 2.62
N VAL A 50 8.83 -20.03 2.90
CA VAL A 50 8.03 -20.97 2.11
C VAL A 50 7.13 -20.17 1.17
N GLY A 51 7.13 -20.51 -0.12
CA GLY A 51 6.25 -19.89 -1.11
C GLY A 51 4.78 -20.13 -0.81
N LEU A 52 3.97 -19.09 -0.99
CA LEU A 52 2.52 -19.15 -0.92
C LEU A 52 1.94 -19.15 -2.33
N ASP A 53 0.93 -19.97 -2.56
CA ASP A 53 0.15 -19.88 -3.79
C ASP A 53 -0.71 -18.62 -3.74
N VAL A 54 -0.53 -17.74 -4.73
CA VAL A 54 -1.28 -16.50 -4.89
C VAL A 54 -2.21 -16.54 -6.10
N ALA A 55 -2.28 -17.68 -6.80
CA ALA A 55 -3.26 -17.89 -7.85
C ALA A 55 -4.67 -17.85 -7.26
N GLY A 56 -5.61 -17.19 -7.95
CA GLY A 56 -6.99 -17.08 -7.46
C GLY A 56 -7.20 -16.05 -6.34
N PHE A 57 -6.14 -15.42 -5.82
CA PHE A 57 -6.23 -14.53 -4.66
C PHE A 57 -7.24 -13.39 -4.87
N TYR A 58 -7.21 -12.73 -6.03
CA TYR A 58 -8.13 -11.62 -6.30
C TYR A 58 -9.55 -12.09 -6.62
N GLU A 59 -9.71 -13.28 -7.19
CA GLU A 59 -11.00 -13.93 -7.40
C GLU A 59 -11.67 -14.29 -6.06
N GLU A 60 -10.89 -14.78 -5.10
CA GLU A 60 -11.37 -15.03 -3.73
C GLU A 60 -11.80 -13.73 -3.04
N LEU A 61 -10.99 -12.67 -3.13
CA LEU A 61 -11.37 -11.35 -2.60
C LEU A 61 -12.64 -10.80 -3.24
N LEU A 62 -12.81 -10.99 -4.55
CA LEU A 62 -14.06 -10.63 -5.23
C LEU A 62 -15.25 -11.41 -4.67
N GLY A 63 -15.09 -12.71 -4.38
CA GLY A 63 -16.10 -13.52 -3.70
C GLY A 63 -16.49 -13.01 -2.31
N LEU A 64 -15.60 -12.26 -1.66
CA LEU A 64 -15.85 -11.58 -0.37
C LEU A 64 -16.39 -10.14 -0.53
N GLY A 65 -16.65 -9.69 -1.75
CA GLY A 65 -17.14 -8.35 -2.06
C GLY A 65 -16.04 -7.28 -2.25
N LEU A 66 -14.77 -7.69 -2.27
CA LEU A 66 -13.63 -6.81 -2.51
C LEU A 66 -13.19 -6.88 -3.98
N GLY A 67 -13.86 -6.09 -4.82
CA GLY A 67 -13.58 -6.01 -6.26
C GLY A 67 -12.36 -5.15 -6.60
N TYR A 68 -11.17 -5.69 -6.43
CA TYR A 68 -9.94 -5.00 -6.84
C TYR A 68 -9.83 -4.92 -8.36
N GLY A 69 -9.81 -3.69 -8.89
CA GLY A 69 -9.61 -3.44 -10.32
C GLY A 69 -8.18 -3.76 -10.78
N PRO A 70 -7.95 -3.90 -12.11
CA PRO A 70 -6.68 -4.39 -12.68
C PRO A 70 -5.40 -3.70 -12.17
N VAL A 71 -5.45 -2.38 -11.93
CA VAL A 71 -4.29 -1.60 -11.48
C VAL A 71 -3.89 -1.96 -10.04
N PHE A 72 -4.86 -2.30 -9.20
CA PHE A 72 -4.64 -2.71 -7.80
C PHE A 72 -4.30 -4.20 -7.65
N GLN A 73 -4.31 -4.96 -8.75
CA GLN A 73 -3.93 -6.36 -8.75
C GLN A 73 -2.41 -6.52 -8.95
N GLY A 74 -1.63 -5.93 -8.04
CA GLY A 74 -0.17 -5.81 -8.14
C GLY A 74 0.62 -6.97 -7.53
N LEU A 75 -0.01 -7.81 -6.70
CA LEU A 75 0.65 -8.97 -6.05
C LEU A 75 1.12 -9.99 -7.09
N ARG A 76 2.41 -10.33 -7.06
CA ARG A 76 3.06 -11.26 -8.01
C ARG A 76 3.45 -12.59 -7.37
N ALA A 77 4.00 -12.52 -6.16
CA ALA A 77 4.43 -13.67 -5.39
C ALA A 77 4.41 -13.33 -3.91
N ALA A 78 4.27 -14.34 -3.06
CA ALA A 78 4.35 -14.19 -1.62
C ALA A 78 5.05 -15.38 -0.96
N TRP A 79 5.69 -15.12 0.18
CA TRP A 79 6.37 -16.12 1.00
C TRP A 79 6.08 -15.89 2.48
N ARG A 80 6.15 -16.96 3.26
CA ARG A 80 6.00 -16.93 4.72
C ARG A 80 7.23 -17.52 5.40
N ARG A 81 7.72 -16.85 6.45
CA ARG A 81 8.77 -17.37 7.35
C ARG A 81 8.32 -17.15 8.79
N GLY A 82 7.85 -18.21 9.45
CA GLY A 82 7.18 -18.07 10.74
C GLY A 82 5.95 -17.17 10.61
N ASP A 83 5.97 -16.04 11.32
CA ASP A 83 4.90 -15.03 11.32
C ASP A 83 5.12 -13.91 10.28
N ASP A 84 6.30 -13.84 9.66
CA ASP A 84 6.62 -12.84 8.66
C ASP A 84 6.02 -13.21 7.29
N LEU A 85 5.48 -12.20 6.60
CA LEU A 85 5.03 -12.27 5.21
C LEU A 85 5.91 -11.39 4.33
N PHE A 86 6.32 -11.96 3.20
CA PHE A 86 7.10 -11.29 2.17
C PHE A 86 6.29 -11.33 0.88
N ALA A 87 6.36 -10.27 0.07
CA ALA A 87 5.64 -10.22 -1.20
C ALA A 87 6.41 -9.43 -2.24
N GLU A 88 6.27 -9.87 -3.49
CA GLU A 88 6.57 -9.04 -4.66
C GLU A 88 5.29 -8.34 -5.09
N VAL A 89 5.32 -7.02 -5.10
CA VAL A 89 4.20 -6.18 -5.54
C VAL A 89 4.71 -5.21 -6.60
N ALA A 90 4.08 -5.25 -7.77
CA ALA A 90 4.43 -4.38 -8.88
C ALA A 90 3.19 -4.02 -9.69
N LEU A 91 3.07 -2.72 -10.01
CA LEU A 91 2.07 -2.24 -10.95
C LEU A 91 2.17 -2.97 -12.29
N ARG A 92 1.06 -2.99 -13.03
CA ARG A 92 1.08 -3.45 -14.41
C ARG A 92 1.86 -2.47 -15.28
N GLU A 93 2.45 -2.98 -16.36
CA GLU A 93 3.11 -2.13 -17.35
C GLU A 93 2.13 -1.09 -17.93
N GLY A 94 2.63 0.10 -18.23
CA GLY A 94 1.84 1.18 -18.83
C GLY A 94 0.98 2.01 -17.87
N VAL A 95 1.02 1.73 -16.57
CA VAL A 95 0.41 2.59 -15.54
C VAL A 95 1.27 3.84 -15.37
N ASP A 96 0.65 5.03 -15.47
CA ASP A 96 1.34 6.29 -15.21
C ASP A 96 1.61 6.46 -13.71
N VAL A 97 2.87 6.74 -13.38
CA VAL A 97 3.35 6.94 -12.01
C VAL A 97 3.80 8.38 -11.76
N GLN A 98 3.76 9.25 -12.78
CA GLN A 98 4.23 10.63 -12.64
C GLN A 98 3.35 11.42 -11.66
N GLY A 99 4.00 12.18 -10.78
CA GLY A 99 3.32 12.98 -9.76
C GLY A 99 3.01 12.24 -8.45
N PHE A 100 3.27 10.93 -8.37
CA PHE A 100 3.10 10.16 -7.13
C PHE A 100 4.45 9.89 -6.44
N GLY A 101 4.48 10.07 -5.11
CA GLY A 101 5.61 9.59 -4.31
C GLY A 101 5.58 8.06 -4.17
N ILE A 102 4.39 7.52 -3.91
CA ILE A 102 4.04 6.10 -4.00
C ILE A 102 2.71 6.05 -4.75
N HIS A 103 2.62 5.25 -5.80
CA HIS A 103 1.38 5.10 -6.55
C HIS A 103 0.29 4.49 -5.63
N PRO A 104 -0.96 5.00 -5.60
CA PRO A 104 -1.98 4.54 -4.65
C PRO A 104 -2.51 3.13 -4.87
N ALA A 105 -2.26 2.55 -6.05
CA ALA A 105 -2.70 1.21 -6.43
C ALA A 105 -1.67 0.12 -6.13
#